data_AF-A0A9W9KVY3-F1
#
_entry.id   AF-A0A9W9KVY3-F1
#
_cell.length_a   1.000
_cell.length_b   1.000
_cell.length_c   1.000
_cell.angle_alpha   90.00
_cell.angle_beta   90.00
_cell.angle_gamma   90.00
#
_symmetry.space_group_name_H-M   'P 1'
#
loop_
_entity.id
_entity.type
_entity.pdbx_description
1 polymer ?
#
loop_
_entity_poly.entity_id
_entity_poly.type
_entity_poly.pdbx_seq_one_letter_code
_entity_poly.pdbx_strand_id
1 'polypeptide(L)'
;MRCFISVALVTLSTTQPVWASLGDTVSTDVPQYVLEYAPLVWLHSEDTYMPSDIQQQLDHTRPMVNWTSISGVPSPLTLNNLDALNNLGNESVYLTSLEGIEASPEPAWFRGIGPDPEGRTVNGTASAIIVVHRDDTTVDAFYFYFYAFNKGGKVLGLEFGDHIGDWEHNMIRFASGKPDAIWYSQHARGQAFTYNAAEKKGKRPYAYSARGTHANYAIEGTHDHTIPGLNLPAGFLMDYTDRGVLWDPVLNAYIYTYNTTTGVFQAANSNDPVGWLNLNGKWGDDQPPNEPEIFGEAKNVAGPNGPKFKHLDRDTVCPSKPCIVLPVRTFGKEVPS
;
A
#
# COMPACT_ATOMS: atom_id res chain seq x y z
N MET A 1 -34.41 38.15 37.65
CA MET A 1 -33.97 37.01 36.81
C MET A 1 -34.27 37.35 35.35
N ARG A 2 -33.25 37.64 34.55
CA ARG A 2 -33.38 37.81 33.09
C ARG A 2 -32.89 36.51 32.44
N CYS A 3 -33.80 35.80 31.80
CA CYS A 3 -33.54 34.53 31.13
C CYS A 3 -32.94 34.85 29.75
N PHE A 4 -31.68 34.47 29.53
CA PHE A 4 -31.05 34.54 28.21
C PHE A 4 -31.38 33.25 27.46
N ILE A 5 -32.05 33.36 26.31
CA ILE A 5 -32.25 32.26 25.38
C ILE A 5 -31.07 32.30 24.41
N SER A 6 -30.15 31.34 24.55
CA SER A 6 -29.09 31.10 23.57
C SER A 6 -29.70 30.37 22.37
N VAL A 7 -29.82 31.08 21.25
CA VAL A 7 -30.14 30.48 19.95
C VAL A 7 -28.85 29.85 19.41
N ALA A 8 -28.77 28.52 19.43
CA ALA A 8 -27.68 27.79 18.79
C ALA A 8 -27.86 27.89 17.27
N LEU A 9 -26.94 28.57 16.58
CA LEU A 9 -26.81 28.50 15.12
C LEU A 9 -26.31 27.08 14.77
N VAL A 10 -27.19 26.27 14.19
CA VAL A 10 -26.79 25.02 13.54
C VAL A 10 -26.22 25.40 12.18
N THR A 11 -24.90 25.44 12.06
CA THR A 11 -24.24 25.52 10.75
C THR A 11 -24.35 24.15 10.09
N LEU A 12 -25.22 24.04 9.09
CA LEU A 12 -25.20 22.93 8.13
C LEU A 12 -23.88 22.98 7.36
N SER A 13 -22.90 22.19 7.82
CA SER A 13 -21.69 21.92 7.04
C SER A 13 -22.08 21.00 5.90
N THR A 14 -22.19 21.55 4.69
CA THR A 14 -22.31 20.76 3.48
C THR A 14 -20.97 20.10 3.22
N THR A 15 -20.86 18.80 3.51
CA THR A 15 -19.69 17.99 3.13
C THR A 15 -19.65 17.89 1.60
N GLN A 16 -18.86 18.74 0.96
CA GLN A 16 -18.50 18.49 -0.43
C GLN A 16 -17.62 17.22 -0.49
N PRO A 17 -17.85 16.30 -1.44
CA PRO A 17 -16.96 15.17 -1.63
C PRO A 17 -15.56 15.70 -1.96
N VAL A 18 -14.51 15.08 -1.41
CA VAL A 18 -13.10 15.49 -1.57
C VAL A 18 -12.68 15.64 -3.05
N TRP A 19 -13.37 14.96 -3.98
CA TRP A 19 -13.12 15.14 -5.41
C TRP A 19 -13.53 16.51 -5.95
N ALA A 20 -14.45 17.20 -5.29
CA ALA A 20 -14.83 18.58 -5.63
C ALA A 20 -13.72 19.59 -5.28
N SER A 21 -12.83 19.29 -4.32
CA SER A 21 -11.64 20.12 -4.02
C SER A 21 -10.39 19.70 -4.79
N LEU A 22 -10.37 18.51 -5.39
CA LEU A 22 -9.29 18.04 -6.26
C LEU A 22 -9.39 18.58 -7.70
N GLY A 23 -10.52 19.20 -8.07
CA GLY A 23 -10.82 19.65 -9.43
C GLY A 23 -9.91 20.74 -9.99
N ASP A 24 -9.17 21.47 -9.15
CA ASP A 24 -8.32 22.59 -9.59
C ASP A 24 -6.81 22.28 -9.59
N THR A 25 -6.37 21.11 -9.07
CA THR A 25 -4.92 20.82 -8.88
C THR A 25 -4.44 19.50 -9.50
N VAL A 26 -5.34 18.66 -10.00
CA VAL A 26 -4.96 17.41 -10.67
C VAL A 26 -4.67 17.69 -12.14
N SER A 27 -3.44 17.43 -12.57
CA SER A 27 -3.07 17.44 -14.00
C SER A 27 -4.13 16.74 -14.86
N THR A 28 -4.41 17.28 -16.05
CA THR A 28 -5.37 16.73 -17.03
C THR A 28 -5.09 15.27 -17.42
N ASP A 29 -3.91 14.77 -17.09
CA ASP A 29 -3.44 13.42 -17.40
C ASP A 29 -3.92 12.35 -16.41
N VAL A 30 -4.60 12.72 -15.32
CA VAL A 30 -5.23 11.75 -14.40
C VAL A 30 -6.74 11.71 -14.65
N PRO A 31 -7.26 10.66 -15.29
CA PRO A 31 -8.68 10.57 -15.56
C PRO A 31 -9.51 10.46 -14.28
N GLN A 32 -10.60 11.23 -14.19
CA GLN A 32 -11.46 11.27 -13.00
C GLN A 32 -11.92 9.88 -12.54
N TYR A 33 -12.21 8.96 -13.48
CA TYR A 33 -12.64 7.60 -13.17
C TYR A 33 -11.62 6.81 -12.32
N VAL A 34 -10.32 7.15 -12.38
CA VAL A 34 -9.30 6.54 -11.52
C VAL A 34 -9.63 6.76 -10.04
N LEU A 35 -10.12 7.95 -9.69
CA LEU A 35 -10.55 8.27 -8.33
C LEU A 35 -11.95 7.70 -8.05
N GLU A 36 -12.83 7.68 -9.06
CA GLU A 36 -14.20 7.18 -8.89
C GLU A 36 -14.30 5.70 -8.53
N TYR A 37 -13.39 4.91 -9.09
CA TYR A 37 -13.35 3.45 -8.96
C TYR A 37 -12.24 2.97 -8.01
N ALA A 38 -11.55 3.90 -7.35
CA ALA A 38 -10.44 3.58 -6.45
C ALA A 38 -10.89 2.63 -5.32
N PRO A 39 -10.05 1.65 -4.93
CA PRO A 39 -10.40 0.73 -3.85
C PRO A 39 -10.65 1.43 -2.51
N LEU A 40 -11.46 0.78 -1.69
CA LEU A 40 -11.55 1.01 -0.25
C LEU A 40 -10.91 -0.18 0.45
N VAL A 41 -10.16 0.06 1.52
CA VAL A 41 -9.41 -0.99 2.21
C VAL A 41 -10.00 -1.23 3.58
N TRP A 42 -10.47 -2.45 3.84
CA TRP A 42 -10.75 -2.92 5.19
C TRP A 42 -9.42 -3.33 5.84
N LEU A 43 -9.03 -2.62 6.89
CA LEU A 43 -7.93 -3.00 7.77
C LEU A 43 -8.46 -3.96 8.83
N HIS A 44 -7.71 -5.02 9.12
CA HIS A 44 -8.15 -6.04 10.07
C HIS A 44 -8.42 -5.43 11.46
N SER A 45 -9.49 -5.86 12.13
CA SER A 45 -9.96 -5.28 13.41
C SER A 45 -8.95 -5.36 14.55
N GLU A 46 -8.10 -6.38 14.54
CA GLU A 46 -7.00 -6.59 15.49
C GLU A 46 -5.60 -6.23 14.96
N ASP A 47 -5.51 -5.55 13.80
CA ASP A 47 -4.21 -5.11 13.33
C ASP A 47 -3.65 -4.01 14.25
N THR A 48 -2.36 -4.05 14.51
CA THR A 48 -1.63 -3.02 15.26
C THR A 48 -0.82 -2.13 14.33
N TYR A 49 -0.51 -2.60 13.11
CA TYR A 49 0.35 -1.96 12.14
C TYR A 49 -0.54 -1.31 11.07
N MET A 50 -0.93 -0.06 11.31
CA MET A 50 -1.83 0.70 10.44
C MET A 50 -1.05 1.39 9.30
N PRO A 51 -1.75 1.91 8.26
CA PRO A 51 -1.11 2.68 7.19
C PRO A 51 -0.23 3.79 7.75
N SER A 52 0.97 3.97 7.21
CA SER A 52 2.00 4.81 7.79
C SER A 52 2.38 5.97 6.87
N ASP A 53 2.78 7.11 7.44
CA ASP A 53 3.24 8.25 6.63
C ASP A 53 4.57 7.91 5.94
N ILE A 54 4.63 8.12 4.62
CA ILE A 54 5.79 7.74 3.81
C ILE A 54 7.03 8.58 4.18
N GLN A 55 6.87 9.86 4.54
CA GLN A 55 7.99 10.71 4.97
C GLN A 55 8.47 10.33 6.37
N GLN A 56 7.57 9.97 7.28
CA GLN A 56 7.92 9.51 8.63
C GLN A 56 8.85 8.29 8.61
N GLN A 57 8.74 7.40 7.62
CA GLN A 57 9.73 6.32 7.43
C GLN A 57 11.16 6.88 7.30
N LEU A 58 11.35 7.97 6.57
CA LEU A 58 12.67 8.58 6.38
C LEU A 58 13.16 9.26 7.66
N ASP A 59 12.25 9.84 8.43
CA ASP A 59 12.57 10.51 9.69
C ASP A 59 13.09 9.53 10.76
N HIS A 60 12.72 8.25 10.66
CA HIS A 60 13.13 7.17 11.56
C HIS A 60 14.18 6.22 10.97
N THR A 61 14.82 6.59 9.85
CA THR A 61 15.82 5.73 9.21
C THR A 61 17.12 6.46 8.91
N ARG A 62 18.19 5.68 8.73
CA ARG A 62 19.50 6.12 8.27
C ARG A 62 19.95 5.21 7.14
N PRO A 63 20.20 5.74 5.93
CA PRO A 63 20.68 4.93 4.80
C PRO A 63 21.98 4.18 5.11
N MET A 64 21.97 2.86 4.87
CA MET A 64 23.14 1.99 5.04
C MET A 64 23.39 1.12 3.81
N VAL A 65 24.67 0.73 3.63
CA VAL A 65 25.11 -0.35 2.74
C VAL A 65 25.91 -1.33 3.59
N ASN A 66 25.59 -2.63 3.53
CA ASN A 66 26.25 -3.66 4.33
C ASN A 66 26.34 -3.27 5.82
N TRP A 67 25.20 -2.86 6.41
CA TRP A 67 25.11 -2.46 7.83
C TRP A 67 26.03 -1.30 8.25
N THR A 68 26.52 -0.53 7.28
CA THR A 68 27.39 0.63 7.51
C THR A 68 26.71 1.89 6.98
N SER A 69 26.63 2.92 7.82
CA SER A 69 26.07 4.22 7.43
C SER A 69 26.83 4.84 6.27
N ILE A 70 26.10 5.34 5.28
CA ILE A 70 26.68 5.93 4.09
C ILE A 70 27.01 7.41 4.35
N SER A 71 28.18 7.88 3.91
CA SER A 71 28.54 9.30 3.96
C SER A 71 27.95 10.08 2.76
N GLY A 72 27.69 11.38 2.92
CA GLY A 72 27.21 12.23 1.83
C GLY A 72 25.69 12.18 1.58
N VAL A 73 24.94 11.52 2.48
CA VAL A 73 23.47 11.53 2.48
C VAL A 73 22.95 12.96 2.67
N PRO A 74 21.99 13.43 1.86
CA PRO A 74 21.33 14.72 2.07
C PRO A 74 20.73 14.85 3.46
N SER A 75 20.83 16.03 4.08
CA SER A 75 20.26 16.31 5.39
C SER A 75 19.52 17.66 5.36
N PRO A 76 18.20 17.69 5.51
CA PRO A 76 17.32 16.54 5.76
C PRO A 76 17.17 15.61 4.55
N LEU A 77 16.99 14.31 4.81
CA LEU A 77 16.56 13.34 3.82
C LEU A 77 15.03 13.40 3.73
N THR A 78 14.52 13.59 2.53
CA THR A 78 13.09 13.80 2.28
C THR A 78 12.64 13.06 1.04
N LEU A 79 11.34 12.95 0.84
CA LEU A 79 10.79 12.36 -0.38
C LEU A 79 11.22 13.10 -1.67
N ASN A 80 11.64 14.36 -1.58
CA ASN A 80 12.12 15.14 -2.73
C ASN A 80 13.53 14.76 -3.20
N ASN A 81 14.37 14.24 -2.31
CA ASN A 81 15.80 14.01 -2.60
C ASN A 81 16.25 12.57 -2.30
N LEU A 82 15.32 11.65 -2.06
CA LEU A 82 15.60 10.26 -1.70
C LEU A 82 16.35 9.50 -2.81
N ASP A 83 16.13 9.85 -4.07
CA ASP A 83 16.84 9.28 -5.23
C ASP A 83 18.32 9.67 -5.31
N ALA A 84 18.76 10.68 -4.55
CA ALA A 84 20.20 10.98 -4.42
C ALA A 84 20.98 9.78 -3.87
N LEU A 85 20.34 8.91 -3.08
CA LEU A 85 20.93 7.68 -2.57
C LEU A 85 21.35 6.71 -3.67
N ASN A 86 20.76 6.81 -4.87
CA ASN A 86 21.14 5.97 -6.00
C ASN A 86 22.61 6.15 -6.38
N ASN A 87 23.16 7.36 -6.20
CA ASN A 87 24.58 7.66 -6.46
C ASN A 87 25.52 7.23 -5.33
N LEU A 88 24.98 6.82 -4.17
CA LEU A 88 25.75 6.50 -2.97
C LEU A 88 25.83 4.99 -2.70
N GLY A 89 24.87 4.20 -3.20
CA GLY A 89 24.90 2.75 -3.12
C GLY A 89 23.90 2.03 -4.04
N ASN A 90 23.16 2.77 -4.86
CA ASN A 90 22.18 2.24 -5.79
C ASN A 90 21.18 1.26 -5.14
N GLU A 91 21.07 0.04 -5.66
CA GLU A 91 20.20 -1.03 -5.16
C GLU A 91 20.63 -1.59 -3.80
N SER A 92 21.87 -1.34 -3.38
CA SER A 92 22.42 -1.84 -2.10
C SER A 92 22.10 -0.92 -0.91
N VAL A 93 21.37 0.17 -1.12
CA VAL A 93 20.98 1.09 -0.05
C VAL A 93 19.73 0.58 0.65
N TYR A 94 19.79 0.53 1.98
CA TYR A 94 18.70 0.18 2.87
C TYR A 94 18.33 1.39 3.73
N LEU A 95 17.04 1.69 3.85
CA LEU A 95 16.51 2.67 4.79
C LEU A 95 16.42 2.03 6.18
N THR A 96 17.58 1.86 6.81
CA THR A 96 17.73 1.13 8.07
C THR A 96 17.18 1.93 9.25
N SER A 97 16.31 1.35 10.07
CA SER A 97 15.74 1.95 11.28
C SER A 97 16.84 2.41 12.25
N LEU A 98 16.57 3.53 12.90
CA LEU A 98 17.43 4.05 13.97
C LEU A 98 17.36 3.18 15.24
N GLU A 99 16.21 2.57 15.50
CA GLU A 99 15.94 1.73 16.68
C GLU A 99 16.23 0.24 16.42
N GLY A 100 15.99 -0.23 15.20
CA GLY A 100 16.15 -1.63 14.77
C GLY A 100 14.87 -2.45 14.91
N ILE A 101 14.75 -3.49 14.07
CA ILE A 101 13.54 -4.32 13.93
C ILE A 101 13.11 -5.06 15.22
N GLU A 102 14.06 -5.43 16.08
CA GLU A 102 13.82 -6.14 17.36
C GLU A 102 13.86 -5.19 18.58
N ALA A 103 13.70 -3.88 18.39
CA ALA A 103 13.77 -2.92 19.49
C ALA A 103 12.72 -3.21 20.59
N SER A 104 13.14 -3.10 21.85
CA SER A 104 12.29 -3.29 23.03
C SER A 104 12.41 -2.08 23.97
N PRO A 105 11.34 -1.30 24.18
CA PRO A 105 10.00 -1.46 23.62
C PRO A 105 9.95 -1.25 22.09
N GLU A 106 8.93 -1.84 21.44
CA GLU A 106 8.66 -1.66 20.00
C GLU A 106 8.49 -0.16 19.67
N PRO A 107 9.13 0.37 18.62
CA PRO A 107 9.01 1.77 18.24
C PRO A 107 7.57 2.13 17.89
N ALA A 108 7.05 3.21 18.48
CA ALA A 108 5.67 3.62 18.27
C ALA A 108 5.32 3.91 16.80
N TRP A 109 6.31 4.32 16.00
CA TRP A 109 6.13 4.64 14.59
C TRP A 109 5.86 3.42 13.71
N PHE A 110 6.18 2.19 14.16
CA PHE A 110 5.78 0.96 13.47
C PHE A 110 4.25 0.81 13.37
N ARG A 111 3.51 1.41 14.30
CA ARG A 111 2.05 1.27 14.40
C ARG A 111 1.28 2.11 13.40
N GLY A 112 1.94 3.04 12.72
CA GLY A 112 1.35 3.91 11.72
C GLY A 112 0.23 4.81 12.25
N ILE A 113 -0.68 5.17 11.35
CA ILE A 113 -1.76 6.13 11.55
C ILE A 113 -3.10 5.42 11.37
N GLY A 114 -3.81 5.22 12.48
CA GLY A 114 -5.18 4.71 12.44
C GLY A 114 -6.09 5.67 11.66
N PRO A 115 -6.87 5.19 10.67
CA PRO A 115 -7.82 6.04 9.96
C PRO A 115 -8.88 6.67 10.89
N ASP A 116 -9.26 7.92 10.60
CA ASP A 116 -10.38 8.59 11.26
C ASP A 116 -11.74 7.95 10.88
N PRO A 117 -12.87 8.35 11.49
CA PRO A 117 -14.20 7.82 11.14
C PRO A 117 -14.63 8.01 9.68
N GLU A 118 -14.00 8.93 8.95
CA GLU A 118 -14.23 9.12 7.51
C GLU A 118 -13.24 8.34 6.64
N GLY A 119 -12.28 7.64 7.25
CA GLY A 119 -11.28 6.81 6.59
C GLY A 119 -10.01 7.57 6.19
N ARG A 120 -9.68 8.70 6.81
CA ARG A 120 -8.45 9.48 6.52
C ARG A 120 -7.29 9.11 7.42
N THR A 121 -6.09 9.07 6.86
CA THR A 121 -4.84 9.09 7.66
C THR A 121 -4.52 10.54 8.03
N VAL A 122 -5.09 11.01 9.14
CA VAL A 122 -4.95 12.42 9.55
C VAL A 122 -3.47 12.77 9.77
N ASN A 123 -3.02 13.88 9.18
CA ASN A 123 -1.63 14.37 9.22
C ASN A 123 -0.57 13.43 8.63
N GLY A 124 -0.96 12.50 7.75
CA GLY A 124 0.00 11.69 7.01
C GLY A 124 -0.50 11.25 5.64
N THR A 125 0.44 10.92 4.78
CA THR A 125 0.21 10.40 3.43
C THR A 125 0.73 8.97 3.36
N ALA A 126 -0.19 8.00 3.46
CA ALA A 126 0.12 6.56 3.53
C ALA A 126 -0.14 5.81 2.22
N SER A 127 -0.43 6.54 1.14
CA SER A 127 -0.76 5.91 -0.14
C SER A 127 -0.32 6.74 -1.33
N ALA A 128 -0.17 6.07 -2.46
CA ALA A 128 0.10 6.70 -3.74
C ALA A 128 -0.75 6.07 -4.85
N ILE A 129 -1.20 6.89 -5.78
CA ILE A 129 -1.88 6.44 -7.00
C ILE A 129 -0.93 6.70 -8.17
N ILE A 130 -0.63 5.67 -8.95
CA ILE A 130 0.21 5.78 -10.14
C ILE A 130 -0.62 5.37 -11.36
N VAL A 131 -0.80 6.30 -12.29
CA VAL A 131 -1.57 6.12 -13.52
C VAL A 131 -0.63 5.87 -14.69
N VAL A 132 -0.89 4.79 -15.42
CA VAL A 132 -0.12 4.39 -16.60
C VAL A 132 -1.06 4.35 -17.80
N HIS A 133 -0.86 5.26 -18.76
CA HIS A 133 -1.55 5.24 -20.04
C HIS A 133 -0.86 4.25 -20.96
N ARG A 134 -1.58 3.18 -21.35
CA ARG A 134 -1.03 2.12 -22.22
C ARG A 134 -1.24 2.45 -23.69
N ASP A 135 -2.43 2.94 -24.01
CA ASP A 135 -2.87 3.38 -25.32
C ASP A 135 -4.06 4.34 -25.16
N ASP A 136 -4.67 4.77 -26.27
CA ASP A 136 -5.79 5.72 -26.29
C ASP A 136 -7.03 5.26 -25.51
N THR A 137 -7.13 3.96 -25.20
CA THR A 137 -8.28 3.34 -24.56
C THR A 137 -7.96 2.62 -23.26
N THR A 138 -6.72 2.20 -23.05
CA THR A 138 -6.32 1.38 -21.91
C THR A 138 -5.50 2.18 -20.91
N VAL A 139 -6.00 2.25 -19.67
CA VAL A 139 -5.31 2.89 -18.54
C VAL A 139 -5.20 1.89 -17.40
N ASP A 140 -4.01 1.76 -16.85
CA ASP A 140 -3.76 1.00 -15.63
C ASP A 140 -3.56 1.99 -14.47
N ALA A 141 -4.35 1.86 -13.40
CA ALA A 141 -4.14 2.62 -12.18
C ALA A 141 -3.71 1.69 -11.05
N PHE A 142 -2.55 2.00 -10.45
CA PHE A 142 -2.01 1.31 -9.30
C PHE A 142 -2.30 2.13 -8.04
N TYR A 143 -2.80 1.47 -6.99
CA TYR A 143 -3.14 2.08 -5.70
C TYR A 143 -2.24 1.44 -4.65
N PHE A 144 -1.17 2.13 -4.27
CA PHE A 144 -0.16 1.67 -3.34
C PHE A 144 -0.51 2.06 -1.91
N TYR A 145 -0.22 1.17 -0.97
CA TYR A 145 -0.45 1.31 0.46
C TYR A 145 0.88 1.10 1.19
N PHE A 146 1.23 2.04 2.07
CA PHE A 146 2.47 1.99 2.81
C PHE A 146 2.23 1.66 4.27
N TYR A 147 3.04 0.76 4.81
CA TYR A 147 3.09 0.42 6.23
C TYR A 147 4.53 0.51 6.71
N ALA A 148 4.75 1.03 7.91
CA ALA A 148 6.09 1.20 8.49
C ALA A 148 6.71 -0.14 8.94
N PHE A 149 5.87 -1.15 9.17
CA PHE A 149 6.29 -2.47 9.62
C PHE A 149 5.31 -3.52 9.12
N ASN A 150 5.84 -4.59 8.55
CA ASN A 150 5.11 -5.81 8.24
C ASN A 150 5.42 -6.84 9.33
N LYS A 151 4.36 -7.40 9.92
CA LYS A 151 4.47 -8.55 10.80
C LYS A 151 4.15 -9.82 10.03
N GLY A 152 5.17 -10.64 9.88
CA GLY A 152 5.15 -11.84 9.08
C GLY A 152 4.19 -12.94 9.57
N GLY A 153 4.04 -13.95 8.73
CA GLY A 153 3.16 -15.09 8.97
C GLY A 153 3.73 -16.08 9.99
N LYS A 154 2.87 -16.99 10.46
CA LYS A 154 3.29 -18.11 11.33
C LYS A 154 3.13 -19.45 10.64
N VAL A 155 4.20 -20.26 10.69
CA VAL A 155 4.19 -21.66 10.27
C VAL A 155 4.57 -22.52 11.46
N LEU A 156 3.67 -23.42 11.88
CA LEU A 156 3.86 -24.28 13.05
C LEU A 156 4.24 -23.53 14.34
N GLY A 157 3.75 -22.29 14.50
CA GLY A 157 4.00 -21.43 15.65
C GLY A 157 5.29 -20.61 15.58
N LEU A 158 6.11 -20.80 14.55
CA LEU A 158 7.31 -19.99 14.26
C LEU A 158 6.93 -18.82 13.33
N GLU A 159 7.48 -17.65 13.60
CA GLU A 159 7.20 -16.38 12.89
C GLU A 159 8.26 -16.14 11.81
N PHE A 160 7.83 -15.73 10.61
CA PHE A 160 8.68 -15.56 9.44
C PHE A 160 8.26 -14.35 8.60
N GLY A 161 9.24 -13.59 8.11
CA GLY A 161 9.04 -12.50 7.17
C GLY A 161 8.72 -11.13 7.78
N ASP A 162 9.08 -10.90 9.04
CA ASP A 162 9.02 -9.55 9.64
C ASP A 162 9.97 -8.62 8.87
N HIS A 163 9.49 -7.44 8.49
CA HIS A 163 10.36 -6.42 7.89
C HIS A 163 9.87 -5.00 8.16
N ILE A 164 10.84 -4.09 8.28
CA ILE A 164 10.57 -2.67 8.33
C ILE A 164 10.22 -2.18 6.93
N GLY A 165 9.20 -1.34 6.84
CA GLY A 165 8.62 -0.80 5.62
C GLY A 165 7.93 -1.85 4.77
N ASP A 166 6.77 -1.52 4.21
CA ASP A 166 6.03 -2.42 3.32
C ASP A 166 5.21 -1.67 2.28
N TRP A 167 5.13 -2.26 1.08
CA TRP A 167 4.38 -1.75 -0.06
C TRP A 167 3.45 -2.82 -0.63
N GLU A 168 2.17 -2.66 -0.31
CA GLU A 168 1.07 -3.43 -0.87
C GLU A 168 0.32 -2.60 -1.92
N HIS A 169 -0.42 -3.26 -2.81
CA HIS A 169 -1.19 -2.54 -3.83
C HIS A 169 -2.35 -3.32 -4.44
N ASN A 170 -3.35 -2.54 -4.83
CA ASN A 170 -4.27 -2.94 -5.88
C ASN A 170 -3.87 -2.33 -7.21
N MET A 171 -4.34 -2.91 -8.30
CA MET A 171 -4.30 -2.26 -9.60
C MET A 171 -5.57 -2.54 -10.38
N ILE A 172 -6.14 -1.52 -11.00
CA ILE A 172 -7.34 -1.62 -11.83
C ILE A 172 -6.93 -1.32 -13.27
N ARG A 173 -7.31 -2.19 -14.19
CA ARG A 173 -7.26 -1.92 -15.64
C ARG A 173 -8.58 -1.32 -16.09
N PHE A 174 -8.52 -0.21 -16.80
CA PHE A 174 -9.64 0.46 -17.41
C PHE A 174 -9.58 0.31 -18.93
N ALA A 175 -10.71 0.03 -19.56
CA ALA A 175 -10.90 0.05 -21.01
C ALA A 175 -11.96 1.11 -21.35
N SER A 176 -11.57 2.12 -22.12
CA SER A 176 -12.38 3.28 -22.48
C SER A 176 -13.07 3.93 -21.27
N GLY A 177 -12.32 4.09 -20.17
CA GLY A 177 -12.79 4.69 -18.92
C GLY A 177 -13.70 3.81 -18.05
N LYS A 178 -13.89 2.53 -18.40
CA LYS A 178 -14.65 1.56 -17.61
C LYS A 178 -13.69 0.53 -16.99
N PRO A 179 -13.81 0.20 -15.70
CA PRO A 179 -12.94 -0.79 -15.09
C PRO A 179 -13.27 -2.20 -15.60
N ASP A 180 -12.25 -2.91 -16.08
CA ASP A 180 -12.35 -4.24 -16.67
C ASP A 180 -11.97 -5.34 -15.67
N ALA A 181 -10.84 -5.15 -14.97
CA ALA A 181 -10.29 -6.11 -14.02
C ALA A 181 -9.51 -5.42 -12.90
N ILE A 182 -9.35 -6.13 -11.78
CA ILE A 182 -8.60 -5.68 -10.61
C ILE A 182 -7.63 -6.77 -10.14
N TRP A 183 -6.41 -6.35 -9.81
CA TRP A 183 -5.37 -7.14 -9.15
C TRP A 183 -5.33 -6.82 -7.66
N TYR A 184 -5.13 -7.85 -6.84
CA TYR A 184 -4.86 -7.76 -5.41
C TYR A 184 -3.49 -8.38 -5.15
N SER A 185 -2.51 -7.60 -4.66
CA SER A 185 -1.20 -8.13 -4.28
C SER A 185 -1.29 -8.96 -3.01
N GLN A 186 -0.57 -10.08 -2.99
CA GLN A 186 -0.47 -11.00 -1.86
C GLN A 186 0.97 -11.46 -1.80
N HIS A 187 1.75 -10.89 -0.87
CA HIS A 187 3.17 -11.18 -0.75
C HIS A 187 3.90 -10.92 -2.08
N ALA A 188 4.73 -11.86 -2.53
CA ALA A 188 5.40 -11.80 -3.83
C ALA A 188 4.48 -12.05 -5.05
N ARG A 189 3.18 -12.36 -4.85
CA ARG A 189 2.21 -12.69 -5.91
C ARG A 189 0.88 -11.97 -5.70
N GLY A 190 -0.25 -12.64 -5.97
CA GLY A 190 -1.58 -12.07 -5.90
C GLY A 190 -2.59 -12.79 -6.79
N GLN A 191 -3.79 -12.21 -6.86
CA GLN A 191 -4.90 -12.72 -7.66
C GLN A 191 -5.55 -11.60 -8.47
N ALA A 192 -5.95 -11.91 -9.70
CA ALA A 192 -6.76 -11.03 -10.53
C ALA A 192 -8.22 -11.49 -10.57
N PHE A 193 -9.12 -10.52 -10.61
CA PHE A 193 -10.55 -10.75 -10.76
C PHE A 193 -11.11 -9.85 -11.86
N THR A 194 -12.15 -10.31 -12.56
CA THR A 194 -12.95 -9.37 -13.36
C THR A 194 -13.51 -8.32 -12.41
N TYR A 195 -13.62 -7.07 -12.88
CA TYR A 195 -14.04 -5.99 -11.99
C TYR A 195 -15.43 -6.26 -11.42
N ASN A 196 -16.32 -6.85 -12.22
CA ASN A 196 -17.66 -7.27 -11.79
C ASN A 196 -17.65 -8.27 -10.64
N ALA A 197 -16.65 -9.15 -10.55
CA ALA A 197 -16.58 -10.15 -9.50
C ALA A 197 -16.33 -9.55 -8.10
N ALA A 198 -15.61 -8.42 -8.01
CA ALA A 198 -15.24 -7.80 -6.74
C ALA A 198 -16.45 -7.30 -5.95
N GLU A 199 -16.39 -7.39 -4.62
CA GLU A 199 -17.33 -6.67 -3.74
C GLU A 199 -17.11 -5.17 -3.81
N LYS A 200 -18.17 -4.35 -3.68
CA LYS A 200 -18.05 -2.89 -3.83
C LYS A 200 -18.96 -2.10 -2.89
N LYS A 201 -18.51 -0.90 -2.52
CA LYS A 201 -19.36 0.20 -2.05
C LYS A 201 -19.68 1.11 -3.23
N GLY A 202 -20.87 0.97 -3.78
CA GLY A 202 -21.22 1.66 -5.03
C GLY A 202 -20.27 1.25 -6.16
N LYS A 203 -19.47 2.19 -6.68
CA LYS A 203 -18.48 1.94 -7.72
C LYS A 203 -17.16 1.35 -7.19
N ARG A 204 -16.83 1.56 -5.92
CA ARG A 204 -15.49 1.34 -5.37
C ARG A 204 -15.32 -0.07 -4.82
N PRO A 205 -14.32 -0.85 -5.26
CA PRO A 205 -14.13 -2.22 -4.82
C PRO A 205 -13.55 -2.25 -3.41
N TYR A 206 -13.90 -3.28 -2.66
CA TYR A 206 -13.23 -3.56 -1.39
C TYR A 206 -11.96 -4.38 -1.62
N ALA A 207 -10.92 -4.01 -0.88
CA ALA A 207 -9.77 -4.85 -0.57
C ALA A 207 -9.75 -5.11 0.92
N TYR A 208 -9.35 -6.31 1.31
CA TYR A 208 -9.23 -6.71 2.70
C TYR A 208 -7.75 -6.92 3.00
N SER A 209 -7.18 -6.06 3.82
CA SER A 209 -5.77 -6.12 4.24
C SER A 209 -5.61 -7.17 5.34
N ALA A 210 -4.67 -8.09 5.15
CA ALA A 210 -4.37 -9.12 6.13
C ALA A 210 -3.71 -8.54 7.37
N ARG A 211 -4.05 -9.10 8.53
CA ARG A 211 -3.48 -8.70 9.81
C ARG A 211 -1.96 -8.89 9.79
N GLY A 212 -1.22 -7.80 9.95
CA GLY A 212 0.24 -7.81 10.08
C GLY A 212 0.98 -7.94 8.74
N THR A 213 0.61 -8.92 7.91
CA THR A 213 1.27 -9.16 6.61
C THR A 213 0.81 -8.20 5.51
N HIS A 214 -0.32 -7.52 5.73
CA HIS A 214 -0.93 -6.52 4.85
C HIS A 214 -1.30 -6.97 3.43
N ALA A 215 -1.04 -8.23 3.07
CA ALA A 215 -1.49 -8.84 1.83
C ALA A 215 -2.97 -8.53 1.56
N ASN A 216 -3.30 -8.15 0.34
CA ASN A 216 -4.64 -7.71 -0.03
C ASN A 216 -5.46 -8.85 -0.63
N TYR A 217 -6.68 -9.02 -0.13
CA TYR A 217 -7.60 -10.06 -0.56
C TYR A 217 -8.91 -9.47 -1.09
N ALA A 218 -9.56 -10.21 -1.99
CA ALA A 218 -10.86 -9.83 -2.55
C ALA A 218 -12.05 -10.22 -1.65
N ILE A 219 -11.80 -11.01 -0.59
CA ILE A 219 -12.78 -11.46 0.39
C ILE A 219 -12.22 -11.40 1.81
N GLU A 220 -13.10 -11.28 2.79
CA GLU A 220 -12.79 -11.49 4.19
C GLU A 220 -12.61 -12.99 4.50
N GLY A 221 -11.93 -13.32 5.60
CA GLY A 221 -11.79 -14.67 6.12
C GLY A 221 -10.35 -15.12 6.24
N THR A 222 -10.15 -16.42 6.04
CA THR A 222 -8.86 -17.08 6.22
C THR A 222 -8.30 -17.50 4.87
N HIS A 223 -7.03 -17.18 4.62
CA HIS A 223 -6.38 -17.38 3.33
C HIS A 223 -5.06 -18.12 3.50
N ASP A 224 -5.09 -19.42 3.22
CA ASP A 224 -3.87 -20.20 3.06
C ASP A 224 -3.17 -19.75 1.79
N HIS A 225 -1.89 -19.47 1.91
CA HIS A 225 -1.03 -19.09 0.81
C HIS A 225 0.24 -19.95 0.77
N THR A 226 0.19 -21.16 1.33
CA THR A 226 1.26 -22.17 1.23
C THR A 226 1.63 -22.44 -0.23
N ILE A 227 0.66 -22.39 -1.15
CA ILE A 227 0.89 -22.43 -2.59
C ILE A 227 0.73 -21.01 -3.15
N PRO A 228 1.82 -20.34 -3.56
CA PRO A 228 1.75 -18.96 -4.02
C PRO A 228 0.77 -18.75 -5.19
N GLY A 229 -0.21 -17.85 -5.00
CA GLY A 229 -1.26 -17.54 -5.99
C GLY A 229 -2.50 -18.43 -5.93
N LEU A 230 -2.57 -19.38 -5.00
CA LEU A 230 -3.75 -20.21 -4.74
C LEU A 230 -4.21 -20.02 -3.29
N ASN A 231 -5.31 -19.28 -3.12
CA ASN A 231 -5.89 -19.04 -1.80
C ASN A 231 -6.86 -20.18 -1.43
N LEU A 232 -6.54 -20.92 -0.36
CA LEU A 232 -7.40 -21.96 0.21
C LEU A 232 -7.94 -21.52 1.58
N PRO A 233 -9.11 -22.02 2.03
CA PRO A 233 -9.67 -21.60 3.32
C PRO A 233 -8.93 -22.19 4.54
N ALA A 234 -7.99 -23.12 4.34
CA ALA A 234 -7.19 -23.75 5.38
C ALA A 234 -5.87 -24.28 4.81
N GLY A 235 -4.82 -24.27 5.63
CA GLY A 235 -3.48 -24.78 5.30
C GLY A 235 -2.45 -24.46 6.38
N PHE A 236 -1.19 -24.29 6.00
CA PHE A 236 -0.06 -24.21 6.94
C PHE A 236 0.49 -22.80 7.14
N LEU A 237 0.17 -21.88 6.23
CA LEU A 237 0.61 -20.51 6.23
C LEU A 237 -0.59 -19.63 5.89
N MET A 238 -1.14 -18.96 6.91
CA MET A 238 -2.45 -18.33 6.86
C MET A 238 -2.37 -16.82 7.04
N ASP A 239 -3.09 -16.10 6.18
CA ASP A 239 -3.50 -14.72 6.41
C ASP A 239 -4.93 -14.65 6.92
N TYR A 240 -5.23 -13.58 7.65
CA TYR A 240 -6.54 -13.34 8.24
C TYR A 240 -7.01 -11.94 7.87
N THR A 241 -8.20 -11.85 7.30
CA THR A 241 -8.84 -10.60 6.93
C THR A 241 -10.26 -10.50 7.47
N ASP A 242 -10.70 -9.30 7.83
CA ASP A 242 -12.06 -9.03 8.30
C ASP A 242 -12.50 -7.59 7.95
N ARG A 243 -13.67 -7.19 8.44
CA ARG A 243 -14.20 -5.81 8.33
C ARG A 243 -13.93 -5.01 9.61
N GLY A 244 -12.67 -4.73 9.88
CA GLY A 244 -12.26 -3.84 10.96
C GLY A 244 -12.48 -2.36 10.63
N VAL A 245 -11.40 -1.62 10.41
CA VAL A 245 -11.45 -0.19 10.12
C VAL A 245 -11.49 0.03 8.61
N LEU A 246 -12.46 0.81 8.12
CA LEU A 246 -12.54 1.16 6.71
C LEU A 246 -11.65 2.36 6.42
N TRP A 247 -10.61 2.16 5.63
CA TRP A 247 -9.70 3.19 5.14
C TRP A 247 -10.05 3.60 3.71
N ASP A 248 -9.95 4.90 3.44
CA ASP A 248 -10.08 5.49 2.12
C ASP A 248 -8.74 6.12 1.68
N PRO A 249 -7.90 5.36 0.93
CA PRO A 249 -6.58 5.81 0.53
C PRO A 249 -6.59 7.12 -0.27
N VAL A 250 -7.66 7.37 -1.05
CA VAL A 250 -7.74 8.54 -1.94
C VAL A 250 -7.77 9.86 -1.16
N LEU A 251 -8.19 9.85 0.10
CA LEU A 251 -8.32 11.07 0.90
C LEU A 251 -6.95 11.68 1.28
N ASN A 252 -5.88 10.89 1.21
CA ASN A 252 -4.53 11.27 1.60
C ASN A 252 -3.48 10.62 0.68
N ALA A 253 -3.73 10.59 -0.62
CA ALA A 253 -2.82 9.99 -1.60
C ALA A 253 -1.96 11.03 -2.32
N TYR A 254 -0.68 10.71 -2.53
CA TYR A 254 0.06 11.31 -3.63
C TYR A 254 -0.42 10.73 -4.97
N ILE A 255 -0.50 11.54 -6.02
CA ILE A 255 -1.02 11.09 -7.32
C ILE A 255 0.01 11.40 -8.41
N TYR A 256 0.32 10.40 -9.22
CA TYR A 256 1.33 10.47 -10.27
C TYR A 256 0.85 9.83 -11.56
N THR A 257 1.45 10.25 -12.67
CA THR A 257 1.51 9.47 -13.91
C THR A 257 2.89 8.85 -14.06
N TYR A 258 2.97 7.73 -14.79
CA TYR A 258 4.22 7.08 -15.14
C TYR A 258 4.27 6.74 -16.63
N ASN A 259 5.32 7.21 -17.30
CA ASN A 259 5.57 6.90 -18.70
C ASN A 259 6.49 5.67 -18.80
N THR A 260 5.95 4.55 -19.28
CA THR A 260 6.70 3.29 -19.38
C THR A 260 7.80 3.30 -20.43
N THR A 261 7.75 4.22 -21.40
CA THR A 261 8.78 4.35 -22.44
C THR A 261 10.00 5.11 -21.93
N THR A 262 9.78 6.19 -21.17
CA THR A 262 10.86 7.03 -20.66
C THR A 262 11.30 6.67 -19.24
N GLY A 263 10.48 5.91 -18.51
CA GLY A 263 10.71 5.59 -17.10
C GLY A 263 10.51 6.79 -16.15
N VAL A 264 9.74 7.80 -16.58
CA VAL A 264 9.59 9.06 -15.83
C VAL A 264 8.26 9.08 -15.08
N PHE A 265 8.33 9.41 -13.79
CA PHE A 265 7.18 9.78 -12.96
C PHE A 265 6.91 11.28 -13.06
N GLN A 266 5.64 11.66 -13.09
CA GLN A 266 5.19 13.04 -13.02
C GLN A 266 4.10 13.18 -11.98
N ALA A 267 4.25 14.12 -11.05
CA ALA A 267 3.23 14.41 -10.05
C ALA A 267 2.04 15.14 -10.67
N ALA A 268 0.82 14.76 -10.24
CA ALA A 268 -0.40 15.46 -10.63
C ALA A 268 -0.45 16.87 -10.05
N ASN A 269 -0.01 17.02 -8.80
CA ASN A 269 0.27 18.31 -8.15
C ASN A 269 1.78 18.56 -8.19
N SER A 270 2.20 19.67 -8.81
CA SER A 270 3.63 19.99 -9.02
C SER A 270 4.45 20.17 -7.74
N ASN A 271 3.79 20.30 -6.58
CA ASN A 271 4.45 20.41 -5.27
C ASN A 271 4.71 19.04 -4.62
N ASP A 272 4.12 17.96 -5.14
CA ASP A 272 4.29 16.64 -4.56
C ASP A 272 5.68 16.06 -4.93
N PRO A 273 6.36 15.40 -3.97
CA PRO A 273 7.71 14.91 -4.16
C PRO A 273 7.73 13.73 -5.15
N VAL A 274 8.70 13.71 -6.08
CA VAL A 274 8.88 12.62 -7.05
C VAL A 274 10.09 11.73 -6.74
N GLY A 275 11.12 12.28 -6.08
CA GLY A 275 12.41 11.60 -5.84
C GLY A 275 12.26 10.22 -5.18
N TRP A 276 11.32 10.06 -4.25
CA TRP A 276 11.10 8.81 -3.54
C TRP A 276 10.68 7.63 -4.43
N LEU A 277 9.93 7.88 -5.50
CA LEU A 277 9.55 6.85 -6.49
C LEU A 277 10.77 6.34 -7.26
N ASN A 278 11.82 7.15 -7.34
CA ASN A 278 13.05 6.85 -8.07
C ASN A 278 14.13 6.18 -7.20
N LEU A 279 13.90 5.91 -5.91
CA LEU A 279 14.84 5.14 -5.09
C LEU A 279 15.03 3.71 -5.65
N ASN A 280 16.27 3.31 -5.94
CA ASN A 280 16.62 1.95 -6.38
C ASN A 280 16.76 0.96 -5.21
N GLY A 281 17.06 1.46 -4.01
CA GLY A 281 17.24 0.67 -2.79
C GLY A 281 15.96 0.13 -2.15
N LYS A 282 16.08 -0.23 -0.87
CA LYS A 282 15.05 -0.88 -0.06
C LYS A 282 14.41 0.07 0.95
N TRP A 283 13.10 -0.04 1.09
CA TRP A 283 12.28 0.62 2.11
C TRP A 283 12.30 -0.20 3.39
N GLY A 284 13.41 -0.18 4.11
CA GLY A 284 13.57 -0.90 5.38
C GLY A 284 15.00 -1.34 5.67
N ASP A 285 15.13 -2.12 6.75
CA ASP A 285 16.37 -2.79 7.15
C ASP A 285 16.82 -3.82 6.11
N ASP A 286 18.11 -4.15 6.12
CA ASP A 286 18.59 -5.38 5.49
C ASP A 286 18.26 -6.57 6.40
N GLN A 287 18.34 -7.80 5.88
CA GLN A 287 18.17 -8.99 6.73
C GLN A 287 19.28 -9.03 7.78
N PRO A 288 18.98 -9.13 9.09
CA PRO A 288 19.98 -9.11 10.14
C PRO A 288 21.12 -10.13 9.91
N PRO A 289 22.39 -9.77 10.19
CA PRO A 289 23.49 -10.70 9.99
C PRO A 289 23.34 -11.92 10.88
N ASN A 290 23.44 -13.12 10.29
CA ASN A 290 23.26 -14.41 10.96
C ASN A 290 21.82 -14.67 11.47
N GLU A 291 20.82 -14.00 10.89
CA GLU A 291 19.42 -14.34 11.13
C GLU A 291 19.19 -15.83 10.84
N PRO A 292 18.72 -16.63 11.82
CA PRO A 292 18.51 -18.05 11.61
C PRO A 292 17.40 -18.31 10.57
N GLU A 293 17.69 -19.21 9.64
CA GLU A 293 16.69 -19.68 8.68
C GLU A 293 16.17 -21.07 9.08
N ILE A 294 14.85 -21.22 9.05
CA ILE A 294 14.16 -22.49 9.26
C ILE A 294 13.31 -22.73 8.02
N PHE A 295 13.54 -23.85 7.34
CA PHE A 295 12.94 -24.16 6.03
C PHE A 295 13.28 -23.16 4.90
N GLY A 296 14.39 -22.43 5.03
CA GLY A 296 14.82 -21.42 4.06
C GLY A 296 14.14 -20.05 4.24
N GLU A 297 13.38 -19.89 5.32
CA GLU A 297 12.73 -18.63 5.69
C GLU A 297 13.34 -18.10 7.00
N ALA A 298 13.54 -16.79 7.08
CA ALA A 298 14.05 -16.11 8.27
C ALA A 298 12.92 -15.40 9.02
N LYS A 299 13.10 -15.18 10.33
CA LYS A 299 12.13 -14.36 11.10
C LYS A 299 12.13 -12.94 10.55
N ASN A 300 13.28 -12.28 10.60
CA ASN A 300 13.46 -10.94 10.05
C ASN A 300 14.05 -11.01 8.64
N VAL A 301 13.47 -10.27 7.69
CA VAL A 301 13.94 -10.19 6.30
C VAL A 301 14.17 -8.75 5.87
N ALA A 302 14.82 -8.58 4.73
CA ALA A 302 15.04 -7.27 4.14
C ALA A 302 13.72 -6.58 3.75
N GLY A 303 13.64 -5.27 3.99
CA GLY A 303 12.52 -4.45 3.50
C GLY A 303 12.40 -4.48 1.97
N PRO A 304 11.21 -4.21 1.41
CA PRO A 304 10.96 -4.33 -0.02
C PRO A 304 11.53 -3.15 -0.83
N ASN A 305 11.61 -3.30 -2.15
CA ASN A 305 11.78 -2.14 -3.02
C ASN A 305 10.47 -1.32 -3.13
N GLY A 306 10.59 -0.09 -3.62
CA GLY A 306 9.45 0.83 -3.79
C GLY A 306 8.55 0.53 -5.01
N PRO A 307 7.51 1.36 -5.23
CA PRO A 307 6.46 1.15 -6.23
C PRO A 307 6.93 0.88 -7.67
N LYS A 308 8.03 1.49 -8.13
CA LYS A 308 8.52 1.32 -9.50
C LYS A 308 8.87 -0.13 -9.86
N PHE A 309 9.17 -0.96 -8.85
CA PHE A 309 9.54 -2.36 -9.03
C PHE A 309 8.33 -3.30 -9.07
N LYS A 310 7.10 -2.78 -8.95
CA LYS A 310 5.86 -3.57 -8.92
C LYS A 310 5.28 -3.77 -10.33
N HIS A 311 6.16 -3.88 -11.33
CA HIS A 311 5.84 -4.13 -12.75
C HIS A 311 4.84 -3.15 -13.34
N LEU A 312 5.10 -1.84 -13.22
CA LEU A 312 4.23 -0.78 -13.76
C LEU A 312 4.03 -0.86 -15.28
N ASP A 313 4.92 -1.56 -15.97
CA ASP A 313 4.95 -1.78 -17.41
C ASP A 313 4.30 -3.11 -17.86
N ARG A 314 3.76 -3.93 -16.95
CA ARG A 314 3.18 -5.25 -17.29
C ARG A 314 2.12 -5.26 -18.40
N ASP A 315 2.20 -6.23 -19.33
CA ASP A 315 1.25 -6.39 -20.44
C ASP A 315 -0.18 -6.67 -19.97
N THR A 316 -0.31 -7.46 -18.89
CA THR A 316 -1.59 -7.97 -18.37
C THR A 316 -1.86 -7.47 -16.96
N VAL A 317 -3.09 -7.66 -16.47
CA VAL A 317 -3.47 -7.31 -15.09
C VAL A 317 -2.59 -8.02 -14.06
N CYS A 318 -2.18 -9.26 -14.35
CA CYS A 318 -1.21 -10.00 -13.54
C CYS A 318 0.22 -9.65 -13.97
N PRO A 319 1.18 -9.55 -13.02
CA PRO A 319 2.59 -9.35 -13.34
C PRO A 319 3.27 -10.61 -13.90
N SER A 320 2.73 -11.80 -13.61
CA SER A 320 3.26 -13.10 -14.06
C SER A 320 2.39 -13.76 -15.12
N LYS A 321 2.99 -14.65 -15.93
CA LYS A 321 2.30 -15.48 -16.93
C LYS A 321 2.23 -16.96 -16.44
N PRO A 322 1.11 -17.68 -16.65
CA PRO A 322 -0.14 -17.21 -17.24
C PRO A 322 -0.89 -16.23 -16.31
N CYS A 323 -1.57 -15.24 -16.90
CA CYS A 323 -2.46 -14.36 -16.15
C CYS A 323 -3.86 -14.96 -16.11
N ILE A 324 -4.33 -15.31 -14.91
CA ILE A 324 -5.65 -15.89 -14.68
C ILE A 324 -6.52 -14.81 -14.02
N VAL A 325 -7.56 -14.38 -14.73
CA VAL A 325 -8.53 -13.39 -14.24
C VAL A 325 -9.81 -14.13 -13.84
N LEU A 326 -10.09 -14.18 -12.53
CA LEU A 326 -11.19 -14.95 -11.98
C LEU A 326 -12.54 -14.20 -12.14
N PRO A 327 -13.59 -14.84 -12.68
CA PRO A 327 -14.89 -14.19 -12.87
C PRO A 327 -15.76 -14.19 -11.61
N VAL A 328 -15.31 -14.86 -10.54
CA VAL A 328 -16.01 -14.98 -9.25
C VAL A 328 -14.99 -14.96 -8.12
N ARG A 329 -15.44 -14.55 -6.94
CA ARG A 329 -14.72 -14.71 -5.67
C ARG A 329 -15.08 -16.09 -5.08
N THR A 330 -14.11 -16.95 -4.81
CA THR A 330 -14.26 -18.18 -3.99
C THR A 330 -13.39 -18.00 -2.75
N PHE A 331 -13.78 -18.27 -1.49
CA PHE A 331 -14.77 -19.18 -0.90
C PHE A 331 -15.76 -18.45 0.03
N GLY A 332 -16.99 -18.96 0.12
CA GLY A 332 -18.06 -18.39 0.95
C GLY A 332 -18.05 -18.91 2.39
N LYS A 333 -18.50 -18.09 3.34
CA LYS A 333 -19.13 -18.60 4.57
C LYS A 333 -20.42 -19.31 4.16
N GLU A 334 -20.54 -20.59 4.50
CA GLU A 334 -21.87 -21.11 4.83
C GLU A 334 -22.40 -20.21 5.96
N VAL A 335 -23.49 -19.51 5.69
CA VAL A 335 -24.30 -18.90 6.74
C VAL A 335 -25.04 -20.06 7.39
N PRO A 336 -24.78 -20.40 8.67
CA PRO A 336 -25.65 -21.33 9.36
C PRO A 336 -27.04 -20.69 9.41
N SER A 337 -28.02 -21.41 8.86
CA SER A 337 -29.45 -21.10 8.95
C SER A 337 -29.94 -21.03 10.38
#